data_AF-A0A1S6WTK1-F1
#
_entry.id   AF-A0A1S6WTK1-F1
#
_cell.length_a   1.000
_cell.length_b   1.000
_cell.length_c   1.000
_cell.angle_alpha   90.00
_cell.angle_beta   90.00
_cell.angle_gamma   90.00
#
_symmetry.space_group_name_H-M   'P 1'
#
loop_
_entity.id
_entity.type
_entity.pdbx_description
1 polymer ?
#
loop_
_entity_poly.entity_id
_entity_poly.type
_entity_poly.pdbx_seq_one_letter_code
_entity_poly.pdbx_strand_id
1 'polypeptide(L)'
;MTDIVQKLLSGDCKARTQGLVKSLAQEIGCEEAVVAAIISVESDGKGFDDEQRVKVLFEKHQFYKNLPPHKRKQAITEDLAREKWISPKDGGYKEQKTNTQALQLLIAAMTIDEEAALKSASYGAGQIMGNNYGILGWNSVQDFVTSMCSCEDEQIRAMFSFFKVRGLASSLRDKDFDAIARVYNGSGMVKEYGRRMRNAYCALSKKSAEVSNSVRANGLRLGCKGYRVEGLQKRLNDLGYPVAIDSDYGPDTRSAIFSFQADHNLEVDGVVGAKTQEALDIATPMISPRRSGVSMADLRKKGTNIIKDADKTQMVGGAVAASSTLIGAEQMGLFDSLKLSIGKMSSIVEPLVHIGKAISDHWWMAAIFVGLIIVLVSDRVKRTYLKAYKKGRAI
;
A
#
# COMPACT_ATOMS: atom_id res chain seq x y z
N MET A 1 -36.85 -8.93 -3.74
CA MET A 1 -35.71 -8.01 -3.95
C MET A 1 -34.73 -8.75 -4.84
N THR A 2 -34.39 -8.23 -6.03
CA THR A 2 -33.48 -8.92 -6.95
C THR A 2 -32.05 -8.95 -6.39
N ASP A 3 -31.21 -9.88 -6.85
CA ASP A 3 -29.82 -10.03 -6.41
C ASP A 3 -29.01 -8.74 -6.59
N ILE A 4 -29.26 -8.02 -7.70
CA ILE A 4 -28.60 -6.74 -7.98
C ILE A 4 -29.01 -5.62 -7.02
N VAL A 5 -30.26 -5.60 -6.53
CA VAL A 5 -30.69 -4.63 -5.51
C VAL A 5 -29.99 -4.91 -4.19
N GLN A 6 -29.80 -6.18 -3.83
CA GLN A 6 -29.02 -6.54 -2.65
C GLN A 6 -27.58 -6.06 -2.79
N LYS A 7 -26.95 -6.22 -3.95
CA LYS A 7 -25.60 -5.70 -4.22
C LYS A 7 -25.49 -4.19 -4.10
N LEU A 8 -26.46 -3.45 -4.65
CA LEU A 8 -26.49 -1.97 -4.58
C LEU A 8 -26.64 -1.46 -3.14
N LEU A 9 -27.33 -2.22 -2.29
CA LEU A 9 -27.56 -1.88 -0.89
C LEU A 9 -26.52 -2.47 0.07
N SER A 10 -25.71 -3.43 -0.39
CA SER A 10 -24.66 -4.06 0.42
C SER A 10 -23.47 -3.13 0.63
N GLY A 11 -22.88 -3.19 1.82
CA GLY A 11 -21.66 -2.48 2.20
C GLY A 11 -20.38 -3.32 2.06
N ASP A 12 -20.42 -4.42 1.31
CA ASP A 12 -19.33 -5.41 1.26
C ASP A 12 -18.23 -5.04 0.25
N CYS A 13 -17.81 -3.78 0.25
CA CYS A 13 -16.80 -3.30 -0.68
C CYS A 13 -15.38 -3.49 -0.17
N LYS A 14 -14.45 -3.82 -1.08
CA LYS A 14 -13.02 -3.92 -0.75
C LYS A 14 -12.32 -2.58 -1.00
N ALA A 15 -11.45 -2.23 -0.07
CA ALA A 15 -10.54 -1.11 -0.23
C ALA A 15 -9.61 -1.31 -1.43
N ARG A 16 -9.12 -0.20 -1.97
CA ARG A 16 -8.18 -0.18 -3.10
C ARG A 16 -6.90 -0.97 -2.81
N THR A 17 -6.48 -1.83 -3.73
CA THR A 17 -5.26 -2.63 -3.55
C THR A 17 -4.01 -1.78 -3.70
N GLN A 18 -2.99 -2.07 -2.88
CA GLN A 18 -1.65 -1.50 -3.06
C GLN A 18 -1.06 -2.01 -4.39
N GLY A 19 -0.71 -1.09 -5.28
CA GLY A 19 -0.10 -1.41 -6.59
C GLY A 19 -1.01 -1.23 -7.81
N LEU A 20 -2.31 -0.91 -7.64
CA LEU A 20 -3.22 -0.64 -8.76
C LEU A 20 -2.66 0.42 -9.71
N VAL A 21 -2.17 1.54 -9.18
CA VAL A 21 -1.59 2.65 -9.94
C VAL A 21 -0.44 2.18 -10.83
N LYS A 22 0.50 1.40 -10.27
CA LYS A 22 1.61 0.81 -11.01
C LYS A 22 1.12 -0.09 -12.13
N SER A 23 0.15 -0.97 -11.83
CA SER A 23 -0.39 -1.90 -12.83
C SER A 23 -1.04 -1.18 -14.02
N LEU A 24 -1.86 -0.15 -13.75
CA LEU A 24 -2.52 0.64 -14.79
C LEU A 24 -1.51 1.45 -15.60
N ALA A 25 -0.53 2.07 -14.94
CA ALA A 25 0.52 2.83 -15.61
C ALA A 25 1.33 1.95 -16.57
N GLN A 26 1.68 0.73 -16.15
CA GLN A 26 2.36 -0.26 -16.99
C GLN A 26 1.50 -0.69 -18.17
N GLU A 27 0.22 -0.97 -17.96
CA GLU A 27 -0.72 -1.38 -19.01
C GLU A 27 -0.90 -0.29 -20.08
N ILE A 28 -0.95 0.98 -19.67
CA ILE A 28 -1.15 2.14 -20.57
C ILE A 28 0.17 2.59 -21.22
N GLY A 29 1.31 2.29 -20.58
CA GLY A 29 2.63 2.79 -20.95
C GLY A 29 2.85 4.25 -20.56
N CYS A 30 2.24 4.72 -19.46
CA CYS A 30 2.37 6.09 -18.96
C CYS A 30 3.04 6.14 -17.58
N GLU A 31 3.30 7.35 -17.07
CA GLU A 31 3.86 7.53 -15.73
C GLU A 31 2.83 7.21 -14.63
N GLU A 32 3.26 6.59 -13.52
CA GLU A 32 2.42 6.36 -12.34
C GLU A 32 1.79 7.65 -11.80
N ALA A 33 2.53 8.76 -11.88
CA ALA A 33 2.05 10.07 -11.46
C ALA A 33 0.86 10.58 -12.29
N VAL A 34 0.73 10.18 -13.56
CA VAL A 34 -0.43 10.53 -14.39
C VAL A 34 -1.67 9.81 -13.89
N VAL A 35 -1.56 8.50 -13.71
CA VAL A 35 -2.65 7.66 -13.20
C VAL A 35 -3.09 8.15 -11.82
N ALA A 36 -2.13 8.38 -10.92
CA ALA A 36 -2.41 8.90 -9.58
C ALA A 36 -3.04 10.30 -9.59
N ALA A 37 -2.60 11.19 -10.49
CA ALA A 37 -3.17 12.53 -10.62
C ALA A 37 -4.63 12.48 -11.05
N ILE A 38 -4.96 11.70 -12.06
CA ILE A 38 -6.34 11.54 -12.54
C ILE A 38 -7.21 10.97 -11.43
N ILE A 39 -6.79 9.87 -10.80
CA ILE A 39 -7.54 9.29 -9.69
C ILE A 39 -7.76 10.31 -8.57
N SER A 40 -6.76 11.12 -8.22
CA SER A 40 -6.88 12.10 -7.15
C SER A 40 -7.84 13.26 -7.43
N VAL A 41 -8.02 13.63 -8.71
CA VAL A 41 -8.93 14.70 -9.12
C VAL A 41 -10.35 14.20 -9.27
N GLU A 42 -10.51 12.97 -9.76
CA GLU A 42 -11.80 12.31 -9.89
C GLU A 42 -12.35 11.87 -8.52
N SER A 43 -11.47 11.52 -7.58
CA SER A 43 -11.86 11.02 -6.27
C SER A 43 -12.23 12.11 -5.26
N ASP A 44 -12.97 13.17 -5.63
CA ASP A 44 -13.45 14.18 -4.65
C ASP A 44 -14.28 13.57 -3.50
N GLY A 45 -14.57 12.28 -3.55
CA GLY A 45 -14.54 11.48 -2.34
C GLY A 45 -15.10 10.10 -2.63
N LYS A 46 -14.29 9.06 -2.40
CA LYS A 46 -14.68 7.65 -2.18
C LYS A 46 -15.62 7.03 -3.22
N GLY A 47 -15.24 5.90 -3.79
CA GLY A 47 -16.12 5.10 -4.66
C GLY A 47 -17.41 4.60 -3.96
N PHE A 48 -17.40 4.68 -2.64
CA PHE A 48 -18.46 4.22 -1.75
C PHE A 48 -18.87 5.33 -0.77
N ASP A 49 -20.11 5.32 -0.33
CA ASP A 49 -20.58 6.19 0.75
C ASP A 49 -20.13 5.70 2.13
N ASP A 50 -20.51 6.39 3.20
CA ASP A 50 -20.09 6.03 4.56
C ASP A 50 -20.72 4.72 5.06
N GLU A 51 -21.77 4.22 4.40
CA GLU A 51 -22.36 2.88 4.60
C GLU A 51 -21.71 1.82 3.68
N GLN A 52 -20.60 2.16 3.03
CA GLN A 52 -19.85 1.30 2.10
C GLN A 52 -20.64 0.89 0.85
N ARG A 53 -21.74 1.58 0.51
CA ARG A 53 -22.51 1.33 -0.71
C ARG A 53 -21.91 2.08 -1.88
N VAL A 54 -21.98 1.50 -3.08
CA VAL A 54 -21.47 2.17 -4.30
C VAL A 54 -22.14 3.54 -4.46
N LYS A 55 -21.35 4.56 -4.80
CA LYS A 55 -21.92 5.86 -5.13
C LYS A 55 -22.58 5.82 -6.49
N VAL A 56 -23.80 6.34 -6.59
CA VAL A 56 -24.53 6.41 -7.85
C VAL A 56 -25.07 7.82 -8.12
N LEU A 57 -25.22 8.14 -9.40
CA LEU A 57 -26.00 9.28 -9.86
C LEU A 57 -26.96 8.80 -10.95
N PHE A 58 -28.25 8.90 -10.71
CA PHE A 58 -29.27 8.42 -11.65
C PHE A 58 -29.66 9.54 -12.62
N GLU A 59 -29.69 9.23 -13.92
CA GLU A 59 -29.98 10.18 -14.98
C GLU A 59 -31.37 9.95 -15.57
N LYS A 60 -32.39 10.64 -15.04
CA LYS A 60 -33.80 10.56 -15.51
C LYS A 60 -33.95 10.71 -17.03
N HIS A 61 -33.09 11.51 -17.66
CA HIS A 61 -33.09 11.73 -19.09
C HIS A 61 -32.46 10.59 -19.90
N GLN A 62 -31.48 9.88 -19.33
CA GLN A 62 -30.96 8.65 -19.92
C GLN A 62 -31.96 7.51 -19.73
N PHE A 63 -32.66 7.46 -18.59
CA PHE A 63 -33.71 6.48 -18.36
C PHE A 63 -34.83 6.59 -19.38
N TYR A 64 -35.31 7.81 -19.66
CA TYR A 64 -36.25 8.05 -20.76
C TYR A 64 -35.77 7.48 -22.11
N LYS A 65 -34.49 7.69 -22.46
CA LYS A 65 -33.91 7.22 -23.72
C LYS A 65 -33.79 5.71 -23.79
N ASN A 66 -33.36 5.08 -22.69
CA ASN A 66 -33.15 3.64 -22.60
C ASN A 66 -34.45 2.84 -22.43
N LEU A 67 -35.55 3.49 -22.03
CA LEU A 67 -36.85 2.85 -21.90
C LEU A 67 -37.50 2.51 -23.25
N PRO A 68 -38.13 1.33 -23.36
CA PRO A 68 -39.09 1.05 -24.42
C PRO A 68 -40.19 2.12 -24.48
N PRO A 69 -40.64 2.57 -25.68
CA PRO A 69 -41.60 3.66 -25.80
C PRO A 69 -42.88 3.50 -24.97
N HIS A 70 -43.40 2.27 -24.85
CA HIS A 70 -44.62 1.96 -24.10
C HIS A 70 -44.48 2.14 -22.57
N LYS A 71 -43.26 2.12 -22.02
CA LYS A 71 -42.99 2.34 -20.58
C LYS A 71 -42.74 3.80 -20.21
N ARG A 72 -42.44 4.66 -21.19
CA ARG A 72 -42.06 6.07 -20.94
C ARG A 72 -43.15 6.87 -20.24
N LYS A 73 -44.41 6.64 -20.59
CA LYS A 73 -45.55 7.33 -19.96
C LYS A 73 -45.62 7.04 -18.46
N GLN A 74 -45.52 5.77 -18.09
CA GLN A 74 -45.47 5.35 -16.68
C GLN A 74 -44.30 6.01 -15.96
N ALA A 75 -43.08 5.92 -16.52
CA ALA A 75 -41.90 6.47 -15.89
C ALA A 75 -41.93 8.00 -15.72
N ILE A 76 -42.57 8.74 -16.64
CA ILE A 76 -42.80 10.18 -16.49
C ILE A 76 -43.84 10.45 -15.39
N THR A 77 -44.93 9.69 -15.35
CA THR A 77 -45.97 9.84 -14.32
C THR A 77 -45.44 9.57 -12.91
N GLU A 78 -44.53 8.62 -12.76
CA GLU A 78 -43.84 8.33 -11.49
C GLU A 78 -42.65 9.28 -11.19
N ASP A 79 -42.44 10.29 -12.04
CA ASP A 79 -41.31 11.24 -11.97
C ASP A 79 -39.91 10.58 -12.01
N LEU A 80 -39.80 9.40 -12.61
CA LEU A 80 -38.54 8.65 -12.78
C LEU A 80 -37.86 8.92 -14.12
N ALA A 81 -38.58 9.46 -15.11
CA ALA A 81 -38.04 9.79 -16.42
C ALA A 81 -38.39 11.22 -16.85
N ARG A 82 -37.49 11.85 -17.61
CA ARG A 82 -37.73 13.17 -18.25
C ARG A 82 -37.14 13.14 -19.66
N GLU A 83 -37.79 13.77 -20.65
CA GLU A 83 -37.27 13.73 -22.03
C GLU A 83 -36.00 14.57 -22.22
N LYS A 84 -35.93 15.73 -21.56
CA LYS A 84 -34.82 16.68 -21.67
C LYS A 84 -33.93 16.60 -20.43
N TRP A 85 -32.63 16.80 -20.64
CA TRP A 85 -31.69 17.04 -19.54
C TRP A 85 -31.97 18.40 -18.91
N ILE A 86 -31.91 18.45 -17.58
CA ILE A 86 -32.09 19.67 -16.79
C ILE A 86 -30.82 19.87 -15.98
N SER A 87 -30.23 21.04 -16.09
CA SER A 87 -28.99 21.33 -15.39
C SER A 87 -29.19 21.45 -13.87
N PRO A 88 -28.17 21.21 -13.04
CA PRO A 88 -28.28 21.37 -11.59
C PRO A 88 -28.81 22.76 -11.17
N LYS A 89 -28.35 23.83 -11.84
CA LYS A 89 -28.78 25.22 -11.57
C LYS A 89 -30.27 25.44 -11.84
N ASP A 90 -30.84 24.71 -12.80
CA ASP A 90 -32.25 24.79 -13.19
C ASP A 90 -33.11 23.80 -12.38
N GLY A 91 -32.53 23.15 -11.37
CA GLY A 91 -33.20 22.21 -10.50
C GLY A 91 -33.09 20.75 -10.89
N GLY A 92 -32.17 20.39 -11.79
CA GLY A 92 -31.74 19.00 -11.97
C GLY A 92 -31.21 18.42 -10.66
N TYR A 93 -31.48 17.12 -10.45
CA TYR A 93 -30.96 16.34 -9.32
C TYR A 93 -31.42 16.76 -7.93
N LYS A 94 -32.46 17.60 -7.81
CA LYS A 94 -33.04 18.02 -6.51
C LYS A 94 -33.53 16.85 -5.66
N GLU A 95 -33.91 15.75 -6.30
CA GLU A 95 -34.44 14.53 -5.71
C GLU A 95 -33.35 13.54 -5.27
N GLN A 96 -32.07 13.80 -5.61
CA GLN A 96 -30.93 12.93 -5.29
C GLN A 96 -29.72 13.71 -4.76
N LYS A 97 -29.91 14.42 -3.64
CA LYS A 97 -28.82 15.15 -2.98
C LYS A 97 -27.89 14.23 -2.18
N THR A 98 -28.36 13.05 -1.81
CA THR A 98 -27.59 12.03 -1.08
C THR A 98 -27.50 10.74 -1.89
N ASN A 99 -26.50 9.91 -1.59
CA ASN A 99 -26.36 8.61 -2.24
C ASN A 99 -27.57 7.70 -1.97
N THR A 100 -28.12 7.73 -0.76
CA THR A 100 -29.35 7.00 -0.41
C THR A 100 -30.52 7.37 -1.31
N GLN A 101 -30.72 8.67 -1.57
CA GLN A 101 -31.78 9.15 -2.46
C GLN A 101 -31.51 8.72 -3.92
N ALA A 102 -30.26 8.78 -4.37
CA ALA A 102 -29.89 8.32 -5.71
C ALA A 102 -30.14 6.81 -5.89
N LEU A 103 -29.77 5.99 -4.89
CA LEU A 103 -30.05 4.55 -4.86
C LEU A 103 -31.56 4.27 -4.84
N GLN A 104 -32.33 5.03 -4.07
CA GLN A 104 -33.80 4.90 -4.04
C GLN A 104 -34.43 5.19 -5.40
N LEU A 105 -34.00 6.25 -6.10
CA LEU A 105 -34.46 6.55 -7.46
C LEU A 105 -34.09 5.44 -8.45
N LEU A 106 -32.85 4.94 -8.38
CA LEU A 106 -32.40 3.85 -9.24
C LEU A 106 -33.23 2.59 -9.01
N ILE A 107 -33.42 2.18 -7.74
CA ILE A 107 -34.21 1.00 -7.38
C ILE A 107 -35.68 1.16 -7.80
N ALA A 108 -36.26 2.35 -7.66
CA ALA A 108 -37.60 2.64 -8.15
C ALA A 108 -37.68 2.50 -9.68
N ALA A 109 -36.72 3.05 -10.42
CA ALA A 109 -36.65 2.91 -11.87
C ALA A 109 -36.50 1.45 -12.32
N MET A 110 -35.78 0.63 -11.56
CA MET A 110 -35.63 -0.81 -11.83
C MET A 110 -36.96 -1.57 -11.75
N THR A 111 -37.96 -1.06 -11.01
CA THR A 111 -39.30 -1.66 -10.97
C THR A 111 -40.07 -1.51 -12.29
N ILE A 112 -39.75 -0.50 -13.08
CA ILE A 112 -40.30 -0.29 -14.43
C ILE A 112 -39.49 -1.10 -15.44
N ASP A 113 -38.17 -0.96 -15.42
CA ASP A 113 -37.25 -1.64 -16.33
C ASP A 113 -35.83 -1.70 -15.75
N GLU A 114 -35.41 -2.86 -15.25
CA GLU A 114 -34.11 -3.04 -14.56
C GLU A 114 -32.93 -2.70 -15.46
N GLU A 115 -32.88 -3.25 -16.67
CA GLU A 115 -31.76 -3.04 -17.58
C GLU A 115 -31.65 -1.57 -18.02
N ALA A 116 -32.77 -0.93 -18.39
CA ALA A 116 -32.77 0.47 -18.74
C ALA A 116 -32.37 1.37 -17.55
N ALA A 117 -32.79 1.03 -16.33
CA ALA A 117 -32.44 1.78 -15.13
C ALA A 117 -30.93 1.69 -14.84
N LEU A 118 -30.37 0.48 -14.87
CA LEU A 118 -28.94 0.25 -14.63
C LEU A 118 -28.05 0.92 -15.71
N LYS A 119 -28.49 0.97 -16.97
CA LYS A 119 -27.77 1.72 -18.02
C LYS A 119 -27.78 3.24 -17.78
N SER A 120 -28.74 3.72 -17.00
CA SER A 120 -29.05 5.14 -16.84
C SER A 120 -28.50 5.77 -15.56
N ALA A 121 -27.60 5.08 -14.85
CA ALA A 121 -26.85 5.65 -13.75
C ALA A 121 -25.33 5.61 -14.00
N SER A 122 -24.60 6.51 -13.37
CA SER A 122 -23.15 6.43 -13.22
C SER A 122 -22.78 5.81 -11.87
N TYR A 123 -21.66 5.10 -11.82
CA TYR A 123 -21.26 4.29 -10.66
C TYR A 123 -19.83 4.57 -10.21
N GLY A 124 -19.65 4.60 -8.88
CA GLY A 124 -18.35 4.52 -8.22
C GLY A 124 -17.46 5.76 -8.40
N ALA A 125 -16.18 5.59 -8.07
CA ALA A 125 -15.18 6.66 -8.03
C ALA A 125 -14.96 7.34 -9.38
N GLY A 126 -15.07 6.59 -10.48
CA GLY A 126 -14.92 7.10 -11.84
C GLY A 126 -16.24 7.48 -12.53
N GLN A 127 -17.36 7.50 -11.80
CA GLN A 127 -18.70 7.87 -12.30
C GLN A 127 -19.00 7.34 -13.72
N ILE A 128 -18.67 6.07 -13.99
CA ILE A 128 -18.84 5.49 -15.32
C ILE A 128 -20.31 5.12 -15.51
N MET A 129 -20.91 5.68 -16.56
CA MET A 129 -22.31 5.39 -16.94
C MET A 129 -22.48 3.92 -17.31
N GLY A 130 -23.50 3.27 -16.75
CA GLY A 130 -23.84 1.87 -17.01
C GLY A 130 -24.07 1.55 -18.48
N ASN A 131 -24.50 2.53 -19.29
CA ASN A 131 -24.65 2.38 -20.74
C ASN A 131 -23.34 2.00 -21.47
N ASN A 132 -22.18 2.17 -20.83
CA ASN A 132 -20.89 1.80 -21.41
C ASN A 132 -20.47 0.35 -21.14
N TYR A 133 -21.25 -0.46 -20.40
CA TYR A 133 -20.86 -1.82 -20.00
C TYR A 133 -20.32 -2.66 -21.17
N GLY A 134 -21.02 -2.66 -22.30
CA GLY A 134 -20.66 -3.48 -23.47
C GLY A 134 -19.37 -3.05 -24.14
N ILE A 135 -19.14 -1.73 -24.31
CA ILE A 135 -17.89 -1.24 -24.91
C ILE A 135 -16.69 -1.45 -24.01
N LEU A 136 -16.92 -1.64 -22.71
CA LEU A 136 -15.88 -1.92 -21.72
C LEU A 136 -15.66 -3.43 -21.49
N GLY A 137 -16.42 -4.29 -22.19
CA GLY A 137 -16.21 -5.73 -22.19
C GLY A 137 -17.07 -6.54 -21.20
N TRP A 138 -18.06 -5.94 -20.55
CA TRP A 138 -19.03 -6.68 -19.75
C TRP A 138 -20.15 -7.27 -20.62
N ASN A 139 -20.60 -8.48 -20.29
CA ASN A 139 -21.65 -9.17 -21.02
C ASN A 139 -23.04 -8.58 -20.75
N SER A 140 -23.27 -8.10 -19.53
CA SER A 140 -24.52 -7.47 -19.09
C SER A 140 -24.25 -6.22 -18.25
N VAL A 141 -25.25 -5.35 -18.14
CA VAL A 141 -25.15 -4.18 -17.26
C VAL A 141 -25.16 -4.61 -15.79
N GLN A 142 -25.80 -5.73 -15.46
CA GLN A 142 -25.79 -6.33 -14.12
C GLN A 142 -24.38 -6.77 -13.70
N ASP A 143 -23.62 -7.40 -14.61
CA ASP A 143 -22.23 -7.79 -14.33
C ASP A 143 -21.35 -6.56 -14.06
N PHE A 144 -21.54 -5.52 -14.88
CA PHE A 144 -20.85 -4.25 -14.71
C PHE A 144 -21.18 -3.63 -13.34
N VAL A 145 -22.46 -3.49 -13.00
CA VAL A 145 -22.87 -2.89 -11.72
C VAL A 145 -22.41 -3.72 -10.53
N THR A 146 -22.47 -5.05 -10.63
CA THR A 146 -21.95 -5.96 -9.59
C THR A 146 -20.45 -5.76 -9.38
N SER A 147 -19.68 -5.60 -10.45
CA SER A 147 -18.25 -5.28 -10.40
C SER A 147 -18.02 -3.91 -9.73
N MET A 148 -18.83 -2.90 -10.07
CA MET A 148 -18.74 -1.57 -9.44
C MET A 148 -19.05 -1.59 -7.95
N CYS A 149 -19.94 -2.47 -7.49
CA CYS A 149 -20.23 -2.66 -6.06
C CYS A 149 -19.11 -3.37 -5.29
N SER A 150 -18.20 -4.08 -5.98
CA SER A 150 -17.28 -5.01 -5.32
C SER A 150 -16.05 -4.36 -4.69
N CYS A 151 -15.40 -3.40 -5.39
CA CYS A 151 -14.22 -2.71 -4.88
C CYS A 151 -13.88 -1.45 -5.70
N GLU A 152 -13.05 -0.57 -5.12
CA GLU A 152 -12.59 0.62 -5.83
C GLU A 152 -11.69 0.29 -7.03
N ASP A 153 -10.96 -0.84 -7.00
CA ASP A 153 -10.07 -1.21 -8.10
C ASP A 153 -10.86 -1.42 -9.40
N GLU A 154 -11.99 -2.11 -9.34
CA GLU A 154 -12.86 -2.33 -10.50
C GLU A 154 -13.40 -1.01 -11.05
N GLN A 155 -13.82 -0.09 -10.17
CA GLN A 155 -14.32 1.22 -10.57
C GLN A 155 -13.25 2.05 -11.30
N ILE A 156 -12.02 2.03 -10.77
CA ILE A 156 -10.89 2.75 -11.38
C ILE A 156 -10.48 2.06 -12.69
N ARG A 157 -10.47 0.73 -12.76
CA ARG A 157 -10.20 -0.01 -13.99
C ARG A 157 -11.24 0.31 -15.07
N ALA A 158 -12.53 0.37 -14.72
CA ALA A 158 -13.58 0.79 -15.64
C ALA A 158 -13.32 2.19 -16.21
N MET A 159 -12.89 3.13 -15.36
CA MET A 159 -12.53 4.48 -15.78
C MET A 159 -11.36 4.52 -16.77
N PHE A 160 -10.26 3.82 -16.48
CA PHE A 160 -9.12 3.78 -17.41
C PHE A 160 -9.41 2.98 -18.67
N SER A 161 -10.21 1.92 -18.59
CA SER A 161 -10.73 1.22 -19.76
C SER A 161 -11.58 2.14 -20.63
N PHE A 162 -12.42 2.98 -20.02
CA PHE A 162 -13.19 4.00 -20.73
C PHE A 162 -12.29 4.98 -21.48
N PHE A 163 -11.22 5.48 -20.87
CA PHE A 163 -10.25 6.32 -21.58
C PHE A 163 -9.61 5.61 -22.77
N LYS A 164 -9.20 4.35 -22.62
CA LYS A 164 -8.60 3.57 -23.72
C LYS A 164 -9.56 3.41 -24.89
N VAL A 165 -10.81 2.99 -24.64
CA VAL A 165 -11.80 2.76 -25.72
C VAL A 165 -12.23 4.08 -26.40
N ARG A 166 -12.04 5.22 -25.73
CA ARG A 166 -12.25 6.56 -26.30
C ARG A 166 -11.01 7.12 -27.02
N GLY A 167 -9.95 6.33 -27.17
CA GLY A 167 -8.75 6.72 -27.90
C GLY A 167 -7.79 7.62 -27.13
N LEU A 168 -7.92 7.72 -25.80
CA LEU A 168 -7.09 8.60 -24.97
C LEU A 168 -5.80 7.95 -24.46
N ALA A 169 -5.44 6.77 -24.96
CA ALA A 169 -4.21 6.10 -24.53
C ALA A 169 -2.95 6.95 -24.82
N SER A 170 -2.90 7.63 -25.96
CA SER A 170 -1.83 8.61 -26.25
C SER A 170 -1.92 9.82 -25.34
N SER A 171 -3.10 10.41 -25.14
CA SER A 171 -3.30 11.54 -24.23
C SER A 171 -2.83 11.25 -22.80
N LEU A 172 -3.04 10.02 -22.30
CA LEU A 172 -2.52 9.58 -21.01
C LEU A 172 -0.99 9.52 -20.97
N ARG A 173 -0.33 9.07 -22.05
CA ARG A 173 1.14 9.05 -22.14
C ARG A 173 1.73 10.46 -22.31
N ASP A 174 1.08 11.27 -23.13
CA ASP A 174 1.51 12.61 -23.51
C ASP A 174 1.12 13.67 -22.47
N LYS A 175 0.38 13.29 -21.42
CA LYS A 175 -0.11 14.17 -20.35
C LYS A 175 -1.05 15.26 -20.87
N ASP A 176 -1.82 14.94 -21.90
CA ASP A 176 -2.87 15.81 -22.44
C ASP A 176 -4.13 15.74 -21.57
N PHE A 177 -4.03 16.35 -20.40
CA PHE A 177 -5.12 16.43 -19.42
C PHE A 177 -6.34 17.20 -19.94
N ASP A 178 -6.16 18.08 -20.93
CA ASP A 178 -7.27 18.83 -21.52
C ASP A 178 -8.07 17.92 -22.48
N ALA A 179 -7.42 17.02 -23.23
CA ALA A 179 -8.12 15.97 -24.00
C ALA A 179 -8.87 14.99 -23.10
N ILE A 180 -8.26 14.56 -22.00
CA ILE A 180 -8.89 13.68 -21.01
C ILE A 180 -10.12 14.35 -20.39
N ALA A 181 -9.98 15.59 -19.93
CA ALA A 181 -11.08 16.35 -19.33
C ALA A 181 -12.25 16.54 -20.30
N ARG A 182 -11.99 16.72 -21.60
CA ARG A 182 -13.01 16.92 -22.63
C ARG A 182 -13.87 15.68 -22.89
N VAL A 183 -13.24 14.51 -22.95
CA VAL A 183 -13.98 13.25 -23.15
C VAL A 183 -14.81 12.91 -21.93
N TYR A 184 -14.33 13.27 -20.74
CA TYR A 184 -14.94 12.86 -19.49
C TYR A 184 -16.01 13.85 -18.98
N ASN A 185 -15.75 15.15 -19.00
CA ASN A 185 -16.68 16.20 -18.53
C ASN A 185 -17.46 16.90 -19.66
N GLY A 186 -17.19 16.56 -20.93
CA GLY A 186 -17.71 17.27 -22.08
C GLY A 186 -17.00 18.61 -22.35
N SER A 187 -17.59 19.47 -23.17
CA SER A 187 -16.99 20.77 -23.53
C SER A 187 -17.02 21.79 -22.40
N GLY A 188 -17.85 21.58 -21.36
CA GLY A 188 -17.89 22.40 -20.16
C GLY A 188 -16.73 22.06 -19.22
N MET A 189 -16.10 23.07 -18.63
CA MET A 189 -15.09 22.92 -17.57
C MET A 189 -13.76 22.22 -17.95
N VAL A 190 -13.48 21.98 -19.24
CA VAL A 190 -12.24 21.34 -19.72
C VAL A 190 -10.98 22.00 -19.14
N LYS A 191 -10.91 23.34 -19.19
CA LYS A 191 -9.74 24.09 -18.70
C LYS A 191 -9.55 23.93 -17.18
N GLU A 192 -10.64 23.85 -16.43
CA GLU A 192 -10.59 23.76 -14.97
C GLU A 192 -10.22 22.35 -14.51
N TYR A 193 -10.87 21.32 -15.07
CA TYR A 193 -10.51 19.92 -14.79
C TYR A 193 -9.10 19.58 -15.26
N GLY A 194 -8.71 20.02 -16.46
CA GLY A 194 -7.36 19.86 -16.99
C GLY A 194 -6.31 20.54 -16.10
N ARG A 195 -6.61 21.74 -15.56
CA ARG A 195 -5.75 22.44 -14.59
C ARG A 195 -5.62 21.68 -13.28
N ARG A 196 -6.71 21.14 -12.72
CA ARG A 196 -6.68 20.31 -11.50
C ARG A 196 -5.76 19.09 -11.70
N MET A 197 -5.91 18.36 -12.80
CA MET A 197 -5.09 17.17 -13.10
C MET A 197 -3.62 17.52 -13.30
N ARG A 198 -3.32 18.61 -14.02
CA ARG A 198 -1.94 19.11 -14.16
C ARG A 198 -1.30 19.46 -12.82
N ASN A 199 -2.03 20.17 -11.96
CA ASN A 199 -1.51 20.56 -10.64
C ASN A 199 -1.23 19.33 -9.78
N ALA A 200 -2.14 18.35 -9.76
CA ALA A 200 -1.96 17.09 -9.05
C ALA A 200 -0.74 16.32 -9.59
N TYR A 201 -0.61 16.21 -10.91
CA TYR A 201 0.56 15.58 -11.56
C TYR A 201 1.86 16.28 -11.17
N CYS A 202 1.93 17.61 -11.27
CA CYS A 202 3.11 18.39 -10.89
C CYS A 202 3.50 18.17 -9.43
N ALA A 203 2.53 18.14 -8.51
CA ALA A 203 2.78 17.90 -7.08
C ALA A 203 3.32 16.47 -6.83
N LEU A 204 2.69 15.46 -7.43
CA LEU A 204 3.11 14.06 -7.30
C LEU A 204 4.47 13.80 -7.94
N SER A 205 4.74 14.42 -9.09
CA SER A 205 6.01 14.29 -9.80
C SER A 205 7.15 14.96 -9.03
N LYS A 206 6.92 16.16 -8.47
CA LYS A 206 7.89 16.81 -7.57
C LYS A 206 8.18 15.96 -6.34
N LYS A 207 7.15 15.45 -5.67
CA LYS A 207 7.31 14.55 -4.53
C LYS A 207 8.09 13.29 -4.89
N SER A 208 7.80 12.69 -6.05
CA SER A 208 8.55 11.53 -6.54
C SER A 208 10.00 11.88 -6.87
N ALA A 209 10.26 13.06 -7.45
CA ALA A 209 11.60 13.56 -7.73
C ALA A 209 12.38 13.88 -6.45
N GLU A 210 11.74 14.45 -5.42
CA GLU A 210 12.33 14.71 -4.10
C GLU A 210 12.66 13.41 -3.36
N VAL A 211 11.75 12.42 -3.40
CA VAL A 211 12.02 11.08 -2.86
C VAL A 211 13.16 10.43 -3.66
N SER A 212 13.14 10.48 -4.99
CA SER A 212 14.20 9.94 -5.82
C SER A 212 15.55 10.62 -5.57
N ASN A 213 15.58 11.95 -5.43
CA ASN A 213 16.78 12.73 -5.17
C ASN A 213 17.29 12.52 -3.76
N SER A 214 16.43 12.45 -2.74
CA SER A 214 16.83 12.10 -1.38
C SER A 214 17.36 10.67 -1.26
N VAL A 215 16.81 9.73 -2.04
CA VAL A 215 17.31 8.34 -2.15
C VAL A 215 18.58 8.25 -3.00
N ARG A 216 18.77 9.11 -4.00
CA ARG A 216 20.05 9.23 -4.73
C ARG A 216 21.14 9.84 -3.84
N ALA A 217 20.80 10.89 -3.08
CA ALA A 217 21.73 11.59 -2.19
C ALA A 217 22.10 10.78 -0.95
N ASN A 218 21.17 9.99 -0.39
CA ASN A 218 21.37 9.27 0.86
C ASN A 218 21.36 7.74 0.74
N GLY A 219 21.32 7.18 -0.47
CA GLY A 219 21.25 5.74 -0.72
C GLY A 219 19.88 5.09 -0.46
N LEU A 220 19.74 3.81 -0.83
CA LEU A 220 18.57 2.99 -0.48
C LEU A 220 18.69 2.49 0.95
N ARG A 221 17.59 2.46 1.71
CA ARG A 221 17.58 2.03 3.12
C ARG A 221 16.18 1.53 3.51
N LEU A 222 16.07 1.02 4.74
CA LEU A 222 14.80 0.53 5.29
C LEU A 222 13.65 1.54 5.07
N GLY A 223 12.54 1.06 4.50
CA GLY A 223 11.35 1.84 4.18
C GLY A 223 11.36 2.47 2.77
N CYS A 224 12.46 2.42 2.02
CA CYS A 224 12.47 2.78 0.61
C CYS A 224 11.64 1.77 -0.21
N LYS A 225 10.96 2.23 -1.27
CA LYS A 225 10.17 1.38 -2.18
C LYS A 225 10.40 1.75 -3.65
N GLY A 226 10.07 0.84 -4.56
CA GLY A 226 10.03 1.08 -6.00
C GLY A 226 11.15 0.41 -6.81
N TYR A 227 11.27 0.76 -8.09
CA TYR A 227 12.08 0.04 -9.08
C TYR A 227 13.58 -0.10 -8.71
N ARG A 228 14.14 0.87 -7.97
CA ARG A 228 15.53 0.81 -7.50
C ARG A 228 15.74 -0.28 -6.45
N VAL A 229 14.75 -0.49 -5.57
CA VAL A 229 14.76 -1.58 -4.60
C VAL A 229 14.58 -2.92 -5.30
N GLU A 230 13.70 -3.00 -6.30
CA GLU A 230 13.54 -4.20 -7.11
C GLU A 230 14.86 -4.61 -7.81
N GLY A 231 15.57 -3.64 -8.40
CA GLY A 231 16.89 -3.86 -9.01
C GLY A 231 17.94 -4.30 -8.00
N LEU A 232 17.93 -3.72 -6.80
CA LEU A 232 18.78 -4.13 -5.69
C LEU A 232 18.51 -5.59 -5.26
N GLN A 233 17.23 -5.95 -5.07
CA GLN A 233 16.81 -7.29 -4.67
C GLN A 233 17.19 -8.34 -5.72
N LYS A 234 17.05 -8.03 -7.01
CA LYS A 234 17.54 -8.87 -8.11
C LYS A 234 19.05 -9.07 -8.02
N ARG A 235 19.80 -7.97 -7.89
CA ARG A 235 21.27 -8.02 -7.79
C ARG A 235 21.75 -8.82 -6.57
N LEU A 236 21.10 -8.68 -5.43
CA LEU A 236 21.39 -9.47 -4.23
C LEU A 236 21.17 -10.96 -4.47
N ASN A 237 20.06 -11.34 -5.11
CA ASN A 237 19.80 -12.73 -5.47
C ASN A 237 20.89 -13.28 -6.41
N ASP A 238 21.30 -12.53 -7.43
CA ASP A 238 22.36 -12.92 -8.37
C ASP A 238 23.70 -13.15 -7.66
N LEU A 239 23.98 -12.37 -6.61
CA LEU A 239 25.20 -12.46 -5.81
C LEU A 239 25.16 -13.56 -4.74
N GLY A 240 24.03 -14.25 -4.60
CA GLY A 240 23.84 -15.34 -3.62
C GLY A 240 23.37 -14.88 -2.24
N TYR A 241 22.65 -13.75 -2.19
CA TYR A 241 21.96 -13.21 -1.00
C TYR A 241 20.44 -13.24 -1.25
N PRO A 242 19.77 -14.36 -0.90
CA PRO A 242 18.39 -14.58 -1.31
C PRO A 242 17.41 -13.64 -0.59
N VAL A 243 16.59 -12.92 -1.35
CA VAL A 243 15.53 -12.01 -0.88
C VAL A 243 14.30 -12.06 -1.80
N ALA A 244 13.11 -11.79 -1.25
CA ALA A 244 11.91 -11.62 -2.06
C ALA A 244 12.03 -10.36 -2.94
N ILE A 245 11.53 -10.42 -4.18
CA ILE A 245 11.51 -9.27 -5.10
C ILE A 245 10.10 -8.67 -5.05
N ASP A 246 9.87 -7.78 -4.08
CA ASP A 246 8.58 -7.13 -3.82
C ASP A 246 8.64 -5.60 -4.00
N SER A 247 9.79 -5.06 -4.42
CA SER A 247 10.05 -3.62 -4.51
C SER A 247 9.99 -2.88 -3.16
N ASP A 248 10.04 -3.58 -2.02
CA ASP A 248 10.05 -2.99 -0.68
C ASP A 248 11.39 -3.25 0.03
N TYR A 249 12.04 -2.18 0.51
CA TYR A 249 13.25 -2.30 1.30
C TYR A 249 12.82 -2.57 2.74
N GLY A 250 12.30 -3.78 2.95
CA GLY A 250 11.90 -4.30 4.25
C GLY A 250 13.07 -4.88 5.05
N PRO A 251 12.78 -5.49 6.21
CA PRO A 251 13.78 -6.12 7.07
C PRO A 251 14.66 -7.13 6.34
N ASP A 252 14.08 -8.00 5.51
CA ASP A 252 14.82 -9.04 4.79
C ASP A 252 15.84 -8.46 3.78
N THR A 253 15.43 -7.44 3.02
CA THR A 253 16.32 -6.70 2.10
C THR A 253 17.48 -6.05 2.86
N ARG A 254 17.20 -5.48 4.04
CA ARG A 254 18.23 -4.90 4.90
C ARG A 254 19.21 -5.95 5.42
N SER A 255 18.73 -7.11 5.86
CA SER A 255 19.57 -8.21 6.34
C SER A 255 20.49 -8.76 5.24
N ALA A 256 20.01 -8.85 4.01
CA ALA A 256 20.84 -9.20 2.86
C ALA A 256 21.93 -8.16 2.58
N ILE A 257 21.62 -6.86 2.67
CA ILE A 257 22.61 -5.79 2.49
C ILE A 257 23.66 -5.80 3.60
N PHE A 258 23.28 -6.05 4.85
CA PHE A 258 24.25 -6.24 5.92
C PHE A 258 25.22 -7.38 5.64
N SER A 259 24.71 -8.50 5.11
CA SER A 259 25.54 -9.65 4.74
C SER A 259 26.51 -9.29 3.62
N PHE A 260 26.01 -8.62 2.58
CA PHE A 260 26.81 -8.14 1.46
C PHE A 260 27.91 -7.18 1.92
N GLN A 261 27.56 -6.17 2.71
CA GLN A 261 28.52 -5.21 3.25
C GLN A 261 29.60 -5.89 4.09
N ALA A 262 29.22 -6.84 4.95
CA ALA A 262 30.17 -7.58 5.77
C ALA A 262 31.12 -8.46 4.94
N ASP A 263 30.62 -9.13 3.91
CA ASP A 263 31.42 -9.99 3.03
C ASP A 263 32.39 -9.19 2.14
N HIS A 264 32.06 -7.94 1.85
CA HIS A 264 32.85 -7.03 1.01
C HIS A 264 33.66 -5.99 1.81
N ASN A 265 33.80 -6.17 3.13
CA ASN A 265 34.53 -5.27 4.04
C ASN A 265 34.09 -3.80 3.97
N LEU A 266 32.78 -3.58 3.77
CA LEU A 266 32.17 -2.25 3.82
C LEU A 266 31.68 -1.93 5.23
N GLU A 267 31.33 -0.66 5.46
CA GLU A 267 30.58 -0.28 6.65
C GLU A 267 29.21 -0.96 6.66
N VAL A 268 28.88 -1.65 7.77
CA VAL A 268 27.68 -2.49 7.89
C VAL A 268 26.55 -1.66 8.50
N ASP A 269 26.06 -0.68 7.74
CA ASP A 269 25.01 0.27 8.15
C ASP A 269 23.62 -0.07 7.56
N GLY A 270 23.57 -0.99 6.59
CA GLY A 270 22.35 -1.40 5.91
C GLY A 270 21.82 -0.34 4.95
N VAL A 271 22.67 0.61 4.55
CA VAL A 271 22.38 1.68 3.60
C VAL A 271 23.17 1.44 2.31
N VAL A 272 22.45 1.43 1.19
CA VAL A 272 23.03 1.31 -0.15
C VAL A 272 23.39 2.71 -0.66
N GLY A 273 24.40 3.30 -0.03
CA GLY A 273 25.07 4.53 -0.49
C GLY A 273 26.02 4.25 -1.66
N ALA A 274 26.74 5.27 -2.12
CA ALA A 274 27.61 5.19 -3.31
C ALA A 274 28.63 4.04 -3.23
N LYS A 275 29.30 3.86 -2.08
CA LYS A 275 30.29 2.78 -1.87
C LYS A 275 29.67 1.38 -1.91
N THR A 276 28.50 1.21 -1.28
CA THR A 276 27.77 -0.06 -1.31
C THR A 276 27.27 -0.37 -2.72
N GLN A 277 26.80 0.64 -3.45
CA GLN A 277 26.36 0.48 -4.84
C GLN A 277 27.51 0.09 -5.76
N GLU A 278 28.65 0.78 -5.67
CA GLU A 278 29.85 0.44 -6.45
C GLU A 278 30.30 -1.00 -6.20
N ALA A 279 30.33 -1.41 -4.92
CA ALA A 279 30.65 -2.79 -4.57
C ALA A 279 29.64 -3.79 -5.14
N LEU A 280 28.34 -3.50 -5.10
CA LEU A 280 27.31 -4.35 -5.70
C LEU A 280 27.51 -4.49 -7.21
N ASP A 281 27.89 -3.42 -7.90
CA ASP A 281 28.06 -3.40 -9.36
C ASP A 281 29.26 -4.25 -9.81
N ILE A 282 30.36 -4.25 -9.05
CA ILE A 282 31.58 -5.02 -9.38
C ILE A 282 31.61 -6.43 -8.77
N ALA A 283 30.74 -6.72 -7.80
CA ALA A 283 30.73 -8.02 -7.14
C ALA A 283 30.37 -9.15 -8.12
N THR A 284 31.04 -10.29 -7.97
CA THR A 284 30.75 -11.52 -8.70
C THR A 284 30.03 -12.53 -7.78
N PRO A 285 29.19 -13.43 -8.33
CA PRO A 285 28.47 -14.41 -7.53
C PRO A 285 29.40 -15.25 -6.63
N MET A 286 29.10 -15.34 -5.33
CA MET A 286 29.87 -16.17 -4.40
C MET A 286 29.52 -17.66 -4.58
N ILE A 287 30.52 -18.49 -4.90
CA ILE A 287 30.37 -19.95 -4.96
C ILE A 287 30.32 -20.49 -3.51
N SER A 288 29.24 -21.22 -3.19
CA SER A 288 28.82 -21.68 -1.85
C SER A 288 29.79 -22.47 -0.94
N PRO A 289 30.90 -23.13 -1.39
CA PRO A 289 31.74 -23.95 -0.52
C PRO A 289 32.46 -23.21 0.62
N ARG A 290 32.59 -21.87 0.56
CA ARG A 290 33.35 -21.11 1.57
C ARG A 290 32.58 -20.84 2.88
N ARG A 291 31.24 -20.95 2.88
CA ARG A 291 30.37 -20.59 4.03
C ARG A 291 30.07 -21.76 4.99
N SER A 292 30.16 -23.00 4.54
CA SER A 292 29.75 -24.20 5.32
C SER A 292 30.68 -24.51 6.51
N GLY A 293 31.96 -24.13 6.43
CA GLY A 293 33.00 -24.44 7.43
C GLY A 293 33.21 -23.40 8.54
N VAL A 294 32.53 -22.25 8.52
CA VAL A 294 32.80 -21.15 9.46
C VAL A 294 32.26 -21.45 10.87
N SER A 295 33.10 -21.28 11.90
CA SER A 295 32.76 -21.47 13.30
C SER A 295 32.42 -20.16 14.02
N MET A 296 31.85 -20.25 15.23
CA MET A 296 31.63 -19.06 16.08
C MET A 296 32.93 -18.34 16.46
N ALA A 297 34.04 -19.07 16.57
CA ALA A 297 35.34 -18.48 16.88
C ALA A 297 35.87 -17.63 15.72
N ASP A 298 35.62 -18.06 14.48
CA ASP A 298 36.02 -17.32 13.28
C ASP A 298 35.23 -16.02 13.13
N LEU A 299 33.93 -16.05 13.45
CA LEU A 299 33.07 -14.85 13.45
C LEU A 299 33.47 -13.86 14.55
N ARG A 300 33.86 -14.35 15.74
CA ARG A 300 34.42 -13.52 16.83
C ARG A 300 35.71 -12.82 16.43
N LYS A 301 36.62 -13.53 15.74
CA LYS A 301 37.89 -12.98 15.27
C LYS A 301 37.72 -11.93 14.16
N LYS A 302 36.65 -12.02 13.36
CA LYS A 302 36.29 -11.03 12.33
C LYS A 302 35.63 -9.75 12.85
N GLY A 303 35.23 -9.72 14.13
CA GLY A 303 34.89 -8.46 14.82
C GLY A 303 33.57 -7.79 14.41
N THR A 304 32.56 -8.53 13.96
CA THR A 304 31.22 -7.99 13.63
C THR A 304 30.54 -7.36 14.85
N ASN A 305 29.95 -6.16 14.68
CA ASN A 305 29.31 -5.42 15.79
C ASN A 305 28.13 -6.18 16.43
N ILE A 306 27.38 -6.98 15.68
CA ILE A 306 26.28 -7.82 16.21
C ILE A 306 26.78 -8.85 17.24
N ILE A 307 27.95 -9.47 17.00
CA ILE A 307 28.55 -10.42 17.94
C ILE A 307 29.15 -9.68 19.13
N LYS A 308 29.81 -8.53 18.90
CA LYS A 308 30.35 -7.69 19.99
C LYS A 308 29.26 -7.16 20.90
N ASP A 309 28.15 -6.72 20.34
CA ASP A 309 27.00 -6.19 21.09
C ASP A 309 26.27 -7.32 21.81
N ALA A 310 26.04 -8.46 21.16
CA ALA A 310 25.47 -9.64 21.82
C ALA A 310 26.42 -10.26 22.87
N ASP A 311 27.75 -10.13 22.73
CA ASP A 311 28.73 -10.52 23.75
C ASP A 311 28.67 -9.55 24.95
N LYS A 312 28.62 -8.24 24.72
CA LYS A 312 28.44 -7.23 25.79
C LYS A 312 27.10 -7.41 26.51
N THR A 313 26.01 -7.61 25.77
CA THR A 313 24.67 -7.82 26.33
C THR A 313 24.57 -9.14 27.11
N GLN A 314 25.18 -10.23 26.62
CA GLN A 314 25.25 -11.49 27.36
C GLN A 314 26.09 -11.36 28.65
N MET A 315 27.20 -10.61 28.62
CA MET A 315 28.03 -10.34 29.79
C MET A 315 27.27 -9.56 30.87
N VAL A 316 26.49 -8.53 30.47
CA VAL A 316 25.61 -7.79 31.38
C VAL A 316 24.51 -8.69 31.96
N GLY A 317 23.86 -9.50 31.12
CA GLY A 317 22.84 -10.45 31.59
C GLY A 317 23.39 -11.50 32.56
N GLY A 318 24.62 -12.00 32.32
CA GLY A 318 25.30 -12.95 33.19
C GLY A 318 25.71 -12.35 34.54
N ALA A 319 26.20 -11.11 34.55
CA ALA A 319 26.55 -10.40 35.79
C ALA A 319 25.30 -10.17 36.68
N VAL A 320 24.18 -9.78 36.07
CA VAL A 320 22.90 -9.58 36.77
C VAL A 320 22.32 -10.89 37.31
N ALA A 321 22.48 -12.00 36.57
CA ALA A 321 22.00 -13.31 37.01
C ALA A 321 22.86 -13.92 38.14
N ALA A 322 24.15 -13.57 38.23
CA ALA A 322 25.10 -14.13 39.19
C ALA A 322 25.23 -13.31 40.50
N SER A 323 24.83 -12.04 40.53
CA SER A 323 24.94 -11.20 41.72
C SER A 323 23.84 -11.51 42.74
N SER A 324 24.19 -12.15 43.86
CA SER A 324 23.26 -12.57 44.92
C SER A 324 22.90 -11.48 45.95
N THR A 325 23.52 -10.30 45.91
CA THR A 325 23.18 -9.16 46.77
C THR A 325 23.39 -7.81 46.07
N LEU A 326 22.47 -6.88 46.31
CA LEU A 326 22.33 -5.60 45.62
C LEU A 326 23.40 -4.54 45.94
N ILE A 327 24.22 -4.76 46.96
CA ILE A 327 25.23 -3.79 47.39
C ILE A 327 26.35 -3.64 46.33
N GLY A 328 26.58 -4.65 45.49
CA GLY A 328 27.55 -4.58 44.39
C GLY A 328 27.04 -3.91 43.10
N ALA A 329 25.71 -3.78 42.92
CA ALA A 329 25.12 -3.36 41.65
C ALA A 329 25.12 -1.84 41.43
N GLU A 330 25.06 -1.04 42.51
CA GLU A 330 25.20 0.42 42.43
C GLU A 330 26.64 0.84 42.08
N GLN A 331 27.66 0.15 42.62
CA GLN A 331 29.06 0.52 42.37
C GLN A 331 29.55 0.27 40.94
N MET A 332 28.89 -0.60 40.17
CA MET A 332 29.32 -0.95 38.81
C MET A 332 28.59 -0.18 37.70
N GLY A 333 27.74 0.80 38.02
CA GLY A 333 26.96 1.54 36.99
C GLY A 333 25.97 0.67 36.20
N LEU A 334 25.69 -0.54 36.72
CA LEU A 334 24.91 -1.58 36.05
C LEU A 334 23.44 -1.16 35.85
N PHE A 335 22.90 -0.34 36.76
CA PHE A 335 21.51 0.15 36.71
C PHE A 335 21.20 1.03 35.50
N ASP A 336 22.11 1.92 35.10
CA ASP A 336 21.89 2.81 33.96
C ASP A 336 21.96 2.04 32.64
N SER A 337 22.88 1.08 32.54
CA SER A 337 22.95 0.14 31.41
C SER A 337 21.72 -0.77 31.31
N LEU A 338 21.08 -1.10 32.44
CA LEU A 338 19.84 -1.88 32.47
C LEU A 338 18.66 -1.06 31.90
N LYS A 339 18.51 0.20 32.33
CA LYS A 339 17.48 1.12 31.80
C LYS A 339 17.63 1.36 30.30
N LEU A 340 18.87 1.55 29.83
CA LEU A 340 19.17 1.76 28.41
C LEU A 340 18.86 0.53 27.54
N SER A 341 19.02 -0.68 28.11
CA SER A 341 18.76 -1.95 27.42
C SER A 341 17.27 -2.31 27.43
N ILE A 342 16.54 -2.00 28.50
CA ILE A 342 15.08 -2.18 28.61
C ILE A 342 14.35 -1.26 27.63
N GLY A 343 14.80 0.00 27.47
CA GLY A 343 14.21 0.94 26.51
C GLY A 343 14.29 0.50 25.03
N LYS A 344 15.23 -0.40 24.69
CA LYS A 344 15.39 -0.97 23.34
C LYS A 344 14.59 -2.26 23.10
N MET A 345 14.01 -2.85 24.15
CA MET A 345 13.30 -4.15 24.13
C MET A 345 11.82 -4.05 24.48
N SER A 346 11.21 -2.85 24.40
CA SER A 346 9.85 -2.58 24.88
C SER A 346 8.76 -3.47 24.26
N SER A 347 8.96 -4.05 23.07
CA SER A 347 7.99 -4.95 22.42
C SER A 347 7.94 -6.38 22.98
N ILE A 348 8.87 -6.78 23.84
CA ILE A 348 8.94 -8.14 24.43
C ILE A 348 8.42 -8.15 25.88
N VAL A 349 8.27 -6.97 26.51
CA VAL A 349 8.07 -6.81 27.96
C VAL A 349 6.64 -6.42 28.33
N GLU A 350 5.75 -6.16 27.36
CA GLU A 350 4.34 -5.82 27.64
C GLU A 350 3.60 -6.81 28.56
N PRO A 351 3.84 -8.14 28.54
CA PRO A 351 3.16 -9.05 29.47
C PRO A 351 3.55 -8.86 30.95
N LEU A 352 4.64 -8.14 31.26
CA LEU A 352 5.16 -7.99 32.62
C LEU A 352 4.65 -6.72 33.33
N VAL A 353 4.05 -5.78 32.62
CA VAL A 353 3.52 -4.53 33.20
C VAL A 353 2.26 -4.77 34.05
N HIS A 354 1.59 -5.91 33.87
CA HIS A 354 0.35 -6.23 34.59
C HIS A 354 0.51 -6.99 35.91
N ILE A 355 1.74 -7.21 36.41
CA ILE A 355 1.97 -7.90 37.70
C ILE A 355 2.26 -6.89 38.81
N GLY A 356 1.32 -5.96 39.00
CA GLY A 356 1.38 -4.94 40.05
C GLY A 356 0.87 -5.43 41.41
N LYS A 357 1.66 -6.27 42.09
CA LYS A 357 1.74 -6.37 43.58
C LYS A 357 2.81 -7.36 44.08
N ALA A 358 3.17 -8.37 43.28
CA ALA A 358 4.23 -9.33 43.64
C ALA A 358 5.66 -8.81 43.43
N ILE A 359 5.81 -7.70 42.70
CA ILE A 359 7.11 -7.11 42.33
C ILE A 359 7.72 -6.29 43.49
N SER A 360 6.97 -5.84 44.50
CA SER A 360 7.56 -5.05 45.60
C SER A 360 8.44 -5.87 46.53
N ASP A 361 8.09 -7.14 46.78
CA ASP A 361 8.70 -7.90 47.89
C ASP A 361 9.90 -8.76 47.43
N HIS A 362 10.00 -9.08 46.13
CA HIS A 362 11.05 -9.94 45.57
C HIS A 362 11.60 -9.44 44.22
N TRP A 363 11.77 -8.13 44.07
CA TRP A 363 12.30 -7.51 42.85
C TRP A 363 13.69 -8.04 42.43
N TRP A 364 14.48 -8.57 43.37
CA TRP A 364 15.77 -9.21 43.08
C TRP A 364 15.62 -10.49 42.26
N MET A 365 14.53 -11.25 42.41
CA MET A 365 14.23 -12.40 41.55
C MET A 365 13.84 -11.98 40.13
N ALA A 366 13.14 -10.85 40.00
CA ALA A 366 12.82 -10.28 38.70
C ALA A 366 14.10 -9.85 37.95
N ALA A 367 15.08 -9.29 38.66
CA ALA A 367 16.38 -8.94 38.08
C ALA A 367 17.15 -10.17 37.57
N ILE A 368 17.22 -11.25 38.36
CA ILE A 368 17.85 -12.52 37.95
C ILE A 368 17.15 -13.11 36.72
N PHE A 369 15.81 -13.10 36.72
CA PHE A 369 15.01 -13.63 35.60
C PHE A 369 15.22 -12.83 34.31
N VAL A 370 15.29 -11.50 34.41
CA VAL A 370 15.62 -10.61 33.29
C VAL A 370 17.05 -10.86 32.80
N GLY A 371 18.02 -11.01 33.70
CA GLY A 371 19.40 -11.36 33.35
C GLY A 371 19.51 -12.68 32.57
N LEU A 372 18.78 -13.71 33.02
CA LEU A 372 18.68 -15.01 32.33
C LEU A 372 18.02 -14.89 30.95
N ILE A 373 16.93 -14.13 30.82
CA ILE A 373 16.28 -13.86 29.52
C ILE A 373 17.26 -13.19 28.57
N ILE A 374 18.01 -12.18 29.03
CA ILE A 374 19.00 -11.45 28.22
C ILE A 374 20.09 -12.40 27.72
N VAL A 375 20.58 -13.32 28.57
CA VAL A 375 21.56 -14.35 28.18
C VAL A 375 20.98 -15.30 27.13
N LEU A 376 19.77 -15.81 27.36
CA LEU A 376 19.09 -16.75 26.45
C LEU A 376 18.77 -16.12 25.08
N VAL A 377 18.32 -14.87 25.07
CA VAL A 377 18.06 -14.11 23.83
C VAL A 377 19.35 -13.85 23.09
N SER A 378 20.41 -13.40 23.77
CA SER A 378 21.72 -13.14 23.16
C SER A 378 22.33 -14.41 22.53
N ASP A 379 22.19 -15.55 23.20
CA ASP A 379 22.66 -16.84 22.71
C ASP A 379 21.81 -17.39 21.55
N ARG A 380 20.48 -17.15 21.58
CA ARG A 380 19.58 -17.43 20.46
C ARG A 380 19.93 -16.59 19.23
N VAL A 381 20.24 -15.30 19.41
CA VAL A 381 20.70 -14.40 18.34
C VAL A 381 22.00 -14.92 17.72
N LYS A 382 23.01 -15.27 18.52
CA LYS A 382 24.30 -15.81 18.05
C LYS A 382 24.14 -17.12 17.26
N ARG A 383 23.37 -18.07 17.77
CA ARG A 383 23.15 -19.37 17.10
C ARG A 383 22.34 -19.24 15.82
N THR A 384 21.36 -18.34 15.82
CA THR A 384 20.56 -18.07 14.62
C THR A 384 21.41 -17.35 13.57
N TYR A 385 22.28 -16.41 13.99
CA TYR A 385 23.20 -15.67 13.11
C TYR A 385 24.20 -16.60 12.43
N LEU A 386 24.78 -17.56 13.17
CA LEU A 386 25.66 -18.59 12.61
C LEU A 386 24.95 -19.49 11.60
N LYS A 387 23.73 -19.95 11.91
CA LYS A 387 22.94 -20.81 11.01
C LYS A 387 22.53 -20.07 9.74
N ALA A 388 22.20 -18.79 9.87
CA ALA A 388 21.86 -17.94 8.75
C ALA A 388 23.12 -17.74 7.87
N TYR A 389 24.23 -17.30 8.46
CA TYR A 389 25.50 -17.06 7.76
C TYR A 389 25.96 -18.28 6.95
N LYS A 390 25.88 -19.49 7.53
CA LYS A 390 26.19 -20.76 6.85
C LYS A 390 25.30 -21.06 5.64
N LYS A 391 24.07 -20.55 5.63
CA LYS A 391 23.09 -20.70 4.55
C LYS A 391 23.08 -19.51 3.58
N GLY A 392 23.97 -18.54 3.76
CA GLY A 392 23.99 -17.31 2.95
C GLY A 392 22.78 -16.39 3.18
N ARG A 393 22.06 -16.57 4.30
CA ARG A 393 20.95 -15.73 4.73
C ARG A 393 21.42 -14.97 5.96
N ALA A 394 21.08 -13.71 6.19
CA ALA A 394 21.18 -13.18 7.55
C ALA A 394 19.76 -13.04 8.10
N ILE A 395 19.63 -13.17 9.43
CA ILE A 395 18.39 -12.82 10.14
C ILE A 395 18.14 -11.34 9.92
#